data_AF-A0A2M6WJ43-F1
#
_entry.id   AF-A0A2M6WJ43-F1
#
_cell.length_a   1.000
_cell.length_b   1.000
_cell.length_c   1.000
_cell.angle_alpha   90.00
_cell.angle_beta   90.00
_cell.angle_gamma   90.00
#
_symmetry.space_group_name_H-M   'P 1'
#
loop_
_entity.id
_entity.type
_entity.pdbx_description
1 polymer ?
#
loop_
_entity_poly.entity_id
_entity_poly.type
_entity_poly.pdbx_seq_one_letter_code
_entity_poly.pdbx_strand_id
1 'polypeptide(L)'
;MKRNIFFIFFVGFFVMSDVFILYTHHSSAQSCSADTWQCGDWKICQRNGTQLRTCTKTFDCPSAETPSPSTSQSCGDVLLPPPPPQPGNSPPPPSPTPRTDEEPPPDFSPVTCFRDVFDCDEWRSCDRFGEQQRDCSLSFDCPNVVDPKPFTSRRCENLQCGNKEFIDERIQCRLELEPAGLVRELELQYFPEECRSFSDEKQRDECVELYRSADTCYNFSRAEDRFNCLRSLLSAPRDFRSAYADCGKRFAEARIICEDDLKQAVFTLVKFRFEDMSKRAQNLLPLGVSVLDVTEFVSTVELKKQEFNDAETKFDRREIVLDVRRAWRDFVQKAINQLR
;
A
#
# COMPACT_ATOMS: atom_id res chain seq x y z
N MET A 1 -31.84 -22.46 22.68
CA MET A 1 -32.34 -21.08 22.41
C MET A 1 -31.90 -20.68 21.01
N LYS A 2 -32.80 -20.79 20.01
CA LYS A 2 -32.54 -20.32 18.64
C LYS A 2 -32.84 -18.81 18.61
N ARG A 3 -31.80 -17.98 18.53
CA ARG A 3 -31.96 -16.52 18.35
C ARG A 3 -32.38 -16.26 16.90
N ASN A 4 -33.62 -15.84 16.71
CA ASN A 4 -34.11 -15.29 15.44
C ASN A 4 -33.33 -14.01 15.12
N ILE A 5 -32.36 -14.10 14.22
CA ILE A 5 -31.65 -12.95 13.66
C ILE A 5 -32.50 -12.44 12.49
N PHE A 6 -33.30 -11.42 12.74
CA PHE A 6 -33.98 -10.64 11.71
C PHE A 6 -32.97 -9.63 11.12
N PHE A 7 -32.25 -10.02 10.07
CA PHE A 7 -31.48 -9.07 9.25
C PHE A 7 -32.43 -8.37 8.28
N ILE A 8 -32.78 -7.13 8.58
CA ILE A 8 -33.53 -6.25 7.67
C ILE A 8 -32.55 -5.78 6.59
N PHE A 9 -32.55 -6.44 5.42
CA PHE A 9 -31.87 -5.96 4.22
C PHE A 9 -32.73 -4.87 3.55
N PHE A 10 -32.42 -3.61 3.80
CA PHE A 10 -32.91 -2.50 2.97
C PHE A 10 -32.11 -2.47 1.67
N VAL A 11 -32.62 -3.16 0.65
CA VAL A 11 -32.18 -3.01 -0.75
C VAL A 11 -32.84 -1.75 -1.31
N GLY A 12 -32.20 -0.60 -1.12
CA GLY A 12 -32.61 0.67 -1.74
C GLY A 12 -32.40 0.61 -3.25
N PHE A 13 -33.48 0.39 -3.98
CA PHE A 13 -33.58 0.39 -5.44
C PHE A 13 -33.48 1.83 -5.97
N PHE A 14 -32.33 2.23 -6.50
CA PHE A 14 -32.22 3.40 -7.39
C PHE A 14 -32.22 2.90 -8.82
N VAL A 15 -33.35 3.07 -9.51
CA VAL A 15 -33.52 2.86 -10.94
C VAL A 15 -33.07 4.16 -11.62
N MET A 16 -31.91 4.15 -12.29
CA MET A 16 -31.62 5.17 -13.30
C MET A 16 -31.92 4.55 -14.65
N SER A 17 -32.94 5.09 -15.30
CA SER A 17 -33.42 4.69 -16.63
C SER A 17 -32.35 4.92 -17.69
N ASP A 18 -32.12 3.87 -18.48
CA ASP A 18 -31.18 3.81 -19.59
C ASP A 18 -31.68 4.54 -20.83
N VAL A 19 -30.78 5.27 -21.48
CA VAL A 19 -30.84 5.61 -22.90
C VAL A 19 -29.56 5.07 -23.52
N PHE A 20 -29.64 3.87 -24.09
CA PHE A 20 -28.56 3.23 -24.83
C PHE A 20 -28.62 3.68 -26.30
N ILE A 21 -27.57 4.40 -26.75
CA ILE A 21 -27.27 4.56 -28.17
C ILE A 21 -26.15 3.56 -28.48
N LEU A 22 -26.49 2.53 -29.27
CA LEU A 22 -25.55 1.54 -29.76
C LEU A 22 -24.70 2.16 -30.88
N TYR A 23 -23.43 2.43 -30.59
CA TYR A 23 -22.40 2.65 -31.62
C TYR A 23 -21.54 1.39 -31.72
N THR A 24 -21.76 0.61 -32.77
CA THR A 24 -20.90 -0.52 -33.13
C THR A 24 -19.66 0.00 -33.85
N HIS A 25 -18.53 0.09 -33.13
CA HIS A 25 -17.22 0.24 -33.75
C HIS A 25 -16.71 -1.14 -34.19
N HIS A 26 -16.53 -1.30 -35.50
CA HIS A 26 -15.90 -2.46 -36.10
C HIS A 26 -14.38 -2.34 -35.90
N SER A 27 -13.89 -2.87 -34.78
CA SER A 27 -12.44 -3.02 -34.53
C SER A 27 -11.97 -4.27 -35.28
N SER A 28 -11.07 -4.10 -36.25
CA SER A 28 -10.41 -5.21 -36.92
C SER A 28 -9.59 -5.97 -35.88
N ALA A 29 -10.11 -7.11 -35.42
CA ALA A 29 -9.46 -7.97 -34.44
C ALA A 29 -8.12 -8.45 -35.00
N GLN A 30 -7.04 -7.82 -34.55
CA GLN A 30 -5.68 -8.31 -34.74
C GLN A 30 -5.58 -9.60 -33.91
N SER A 31 -5.52 -10.75 -34.58
CA SER A 31 -5.42 -12.05 -33.91
C SER A 31 -4.08 -12.14 -33.19
N CYS A 32 -4.10 -12.04 -31.86
CA CYS A 32 -2.97 -12.39 -31.01
C CYS A 32 -3.03 -13.89 -30.69
N SER A 33 -1.87 -14.51 -30.48
CA SER A 33 -1.76 -15.94 -30.18
C SER A 33 -1.16 -16.24 -28.81
N ALA A 34 -0.66 -15.24 -28.09
CA ALA A 34 0.00 -15.39 -26.80
C ALA A 34 0.02 -14.05 -26.03
N ASP A 35 -0.01 -14.13 -24.69
CA ASP A 35 0.34 -12.99 -23.84
C ASP A 35 1.80 -12.60 -24.03
N THR A 36 2.09 -11.32 -23.92
CA THR A 36 3.47 -10.81 -23.95
C THR A 36 3.87 -10.37 -22.55
N TRP A 37 5.05 -10.80 -22.12
CA TRP A 37 5.63 -10.51 -20.82
C TRP A 37 6.91 -9.70 -20.99
N GLN A 38 7.08 -8.67 -20.16
CA GLN A 38 8.33 -7.93 -20.04
C GLN A 38 8.92 -8.20 -18.66
N CYS A 39 10.12 -8.76 -18.63
CA CYS A 39 10.85 -9.01 -17.39
C CYS A 39 11.98 -8.00 -17.22
N GLY A 40 12.19 -7.55 -16.00
CA GLY A 40 13.40 -6.81 -15.62
C GLY A 40 14.62 -7.73 -15.53
N ASP A 41 15.78 -7.11 -15.28
CA ASP A 41 17.03 -7.82 -15.05
C ASP A 41 16.99 -8.66 -13.77
N TRP A 42 17.87 -9.66 -13.69
CA TRP A 42 18.06 -10.44 -12.48
C TRP A 42 18.69 -9.59 -11.37
N LYS A 43 18.11 -9.64 -10.16
CA LYS A 43 18.69 -9.04 -8.96
C LYS A 43 19.96 -9.78 -8.54
N ILE A 44 20.74 -9.14 -7.67
CA ILE A 44 21.96 -9.70 -7.09
C ILE A 44 21.66 -11.04 -6.39
N CYS A 45 22.58 -12.00 -6.50
CA CYS A 45 22.45 -13.31 -5.86
C CYS A 45 22.28 -13.20 -4.33
N GLN A 46 21.25 -13.85 -3.79
CA GLN A 46 21.04 -13.98 -2.36
C GLN A 46 21.99 -15.03 -1.76
N ARG A 47 22.18 -15.01 -0.43
CA ARG A 47 23.05 -16.00 0.27
C ARG A 47 22.64 -17.46 0.06
N ASN A 48 21.38 -17.72 -0.26
CA ASN A 48 20.86 -19.06 -0.57
C ASN A 48 21.20 -19.52 -2.00
N GLY A 49 21.99 -18.76 -2.76
CA GLY A 49 22.37 -19.09 -4.13
C GLY A 49 21.24 -18.88 -5.14
N THR A 50 20.22 -18.09 -4.81
CA THR A 50 19.08 -17.78 -5.69
C THR A 50 19.06 -16.30 -6.05
N GLN A 51 18.71 -15.99 -7.31
CA GLN A 51 18.44 -14.63 -7.76
C GLN A 51 17.00 -14.52 -8.27
N LEU A 52 16.41 -13.33 -8.11
CA LEU A 52 15.02 -13.05 -8.43
C LEU A 52 14.91 -11.96 -9.50
N ARG A 53 13.86 -12.02 -10.33
CA ARG A 53 13.48 -10.93 -11.24
C ARG A 53 11.96 -10.71 -11.22
N THR A 54 11.53 -9.53 -11.65
CA THR A 54 10.10 -9.19 -11.77
C THR A 54 9.69 -9.25 -13.23
N CYS A 55 8.53 -9.84 -13.52
CA CYS A 55 7.93 -9.91 -14.85
C CYS A 55 6.52 -9.32 -14.82
N THR A 56 6.20 -8.45 -15.78
CA THR A 56 4.89 -7.81 -15.91
C THR A 56 4.28 -8.18 -17.25
N LYS A 57 3.00 -8.57 -17.26
CA LYS A 57 2.26 -8.81 -18.51
C LYS A 57 2.00 -7.46 -19.19
N THR A 58 2.56 -7.26 -20.38
CA THR A 58 2.42 -5.99 -21.13
C THR A 58 1.32 -6.05 -22.18
N PHE A 59 0.94 -7.26 -22.58
CA PHE A 59 -0.18 -7.47 -23.49
C PHE A 59 -0.89 -8.77 -23.11
N ASP A 60 -2.19 -8.67 -22.83
CA ASP A 60 -3.07 -9.78 -22.48
C ASP A 60 -3.90 -10.17 -23.70
N CYS A 61 -3.71 -11.39 -24.18
CA CYS A 61 -4.37 -11.87 -25.37
C CYS A 61 -5.69 -12.56 -24.99
N PRO A 62 -6.87 -12.05 -25.41
CA PRO A 62 -8.15 -12.60 -24.94
C PRO A 62 -8.41 -14.06 -25.31
N SER A 63 -7.70 -14.58 -26.32
CA SER A 63 -7.86 -15.93 -26.86
C SER A 63 -6.74 -16.90 -26.46
N ALA A 64 -5.78 -16.47 -25.64
CA ALA A 64 -4.65 -17.28 -25.21
C ALA A 64 -4.31 -17.01 -23.75
N GLU A 65 -3.74 -18.00 -23.07
CA GLU A 65 -3.25 -17.83 -21.71
C GLU A 65 -1.80 -18.33 -21.69
N THR A 66 -0.85 -17.40 -21.68
CA THR A 66 0.57 -17.73 -21.71
C THR A 66 1.13 -17.64 -20.29
N PRO A 67 1.69 -18.72 -19.73
CA PRO A 67 2.25 -18.71 -18.39
C PRO A 67 3.38 -17.68 -18.26
N SER A 68 3.51 -17.10 -17.07
CA SER A 68 4.55 -16.12 -16.80
C SER A 68 5.95 -16.75 -16.88
N PRO A 69 6.97 -16.01 -17.35
CA PRO A 69 8.35 -16.48 -17.31
C PRO A 69 8.83 -16.70 -15.87
N SER A 70 9.84 -17.56 -15.68
CA SER A 70 10.42 -17.84 -14.36
C SER A 70 10.95 -16.58 -13.69
N THR A 71 10.57 -16.36 -12.43
CA THR A 71 10.98 -15.20 -11.61
C THR A 71 12.10 -15.53 -10.61
N SER A 72 12.56 -16.79 -10.60
CA SER A 72 13.62 -17.30 -9.73
C SER A 72 14.56 -18.21 -10.53
N GLN A 73 15.87 -18.09 -10.29
CA GLN A 73 16.87 -19.03 -10.79
C GLN A 73 18.04 -19.17 -9.82
N SER A 74 18.74 -20.30 -9.87
CA SER A 74 20.02 -20.47 -9.16
C SER A 74 21.08 -19.55 -9.76
N CYS A 75 21.95 -19.03 -8.92
CA CYS A 75 23.16 -18.36 -9.38
C CYS A 75 24.10 -19.44 -9.94
N GLY A 76 24.51 -19.30 -11.20
CA GLY A 76 25.63 -20.11 -11.71
C GLY A 76 26.86 -19.86 -10.85
N ASP A 77 27.80 -20.82 -10.79
CA ASP A 77 28.98 -20.84 -9.92
C ASP A 77 29.82 -19.54 -9.98
N VAL A 78 29.35 -18.50 -9.32
CA VAL A 78 30.08 -17.27 -9.05
C VAL A 78 30.66 -17.47 -7.66
N LEU A 79 31.99 -17.58 -7.61
CA LEU A 79 32.79 -17.72 -6.40
C LEU A 79 32.24 -16.78 -5.31
N LEU A 80 31.59 -17.36 -4.30
CA LEU A 80 31.09 -16.61 -3.17
C LEU A 80 32.26 -15.84 -2.53
N PRO A 81 32.09 -14.56 -2.16
CA PRO A 81 33.09 -13.86 -1.38
C PRO A 81 33.28 -14.58 -0.02
N PRO A 82 34.51 -14.62 0.51
CA PRO A 82 34.83 -15.37 1.72
C PRO A 82 33.97 -14.90 2.91
N PRO A 83 33.56 -15.83 3.79
CA PRO A 83 32.75 -15.48 4.95
C PRO A 83 33.50 -14.51 5.88
N PRO A 84 32.81 -13.55 6.52
CA PRO A 84 33.43 -12.67 7.49
C PRO A 84 33.98 -13.47 8.68
N PRO A 85 35.14 -13.06 9.25
CA PRO A 85 35.76 -13.78 10.36
C PRO A 85 34.82 -13.82 11.57
N GLN A 86 34.61 -15.03 12.11
CA GLN A 86 33.79 -15.23 13.29
C GLN A 86 34.44 -14.56 14.52
N PRO A 87 33.66 -13.91 15.41
CA PRO A 87 34.18 -13.39 16.67
C PRO A 87 34.60 -14.56 17.57
N GLY A 88 35.91 -14.76 17.71
CA GLY A 88 36.50 -15.72 18.64
C GLY A 88 36.37 -15.24 20.09
N ASN A 89 36.04 -16.18 20.97
CA ASN A 89 35.87 -16.00 22.40
C ASN A 89 37.10 -15.35 23.07
N SER A 90 36.92 -14.16 23.64
CA SER A 90 37.93 -13.53 24.51
C SER A 90 37.97 -14.20 25.89
N PRO A 91 39.15 -14.54 26.44
CA PRO A 91 39.28 -15.02 27.82
C PRO A 91 39.04 -13.89 28.86
N PRO A 92 38.74 -14.23 30.13
CA PRO A 92 38.49 -13.25 31.18
C PRO A 92 39.75 -12.44 31.56
N PRO A 93 39.57 -11.21 32.09
CA PRO A 93 40.67 -10.29 32.33
C PRO A 93 41.55 -10.71 33.52
N PRO A 94 42.89 -10.65 33.40
CA PRO A 94 43.78 -10.84 34.54
C PRO A 94 43.85 -9.59 35.45
N SER A 95 44.00 -9.84 36.75
CA SER A 95 44.20 -8.84 37.81
C SER A 95 45.45 -7.97 37.61
N PRO A 96 45.47 -6.76 38.19
CA PRO A 96 46.48 -5.74 37.90
C PRO A 96 47.83 -6.09 38.54
N THR A 97 48.87 -6.18 37.72
CA THR A 97 50.27 -6.25 38.14
C THR A 97 50.92 -4.88 37.88
N PRO A 98 51.78 -4.35 38.78
CA PRO A 98 52.49 -3.09 38.53
C PRO A 98 53.57 -3.31 37.46
N ARG A 99 53.43 -2.67 36.29
CA ARG A 99 54.48 -2.63 35.26
C ARG A 99 55.37 -1.41 35.48
N THR A 100 56.60 -1.68 35.87
CA THR A 100 57.78 -0.91 35.45
C THR A 100 58.32 -1.66 34.24
N ASP A 101 58.39 -1.01 33.08
CA ASP A 101 59.36 -1.23 31.99
C ASP A 101 58.80 -0.66 30.68
N GLU A 102 59.67 0.13 30.06
CA GLU A 102 59.48 0.98 28.89
C GLU A 102 59.43 0.08 27.63
N GLU A 103 58.23 -0.08 27.07
CA GLU A 103 57.99 -0.86 25.85
C GLU A 103 58.46 -0.02 24.63
N PRO A 104 59.31 -0.58 23.74
CA PRO A 104 59.79 0.14 22.57
C PRO A 104 58.63 0.51 21.64
N PRO A 105 58.73 1.65 20.91
CA PRO A 105 57.64 2.15 20.08
C PRO A 105 57.27 1.11 19.00
N PRO A 106 55.97 0.82 18.81
CA PRO A 106 55.53 -0.10 17.78
C PRO A 106 55.95 0.43 16.40
N ASP A 107 56.60 -0.45 15.64
CA ASP A 107 57.06 -0.23 14.27
C ASP A 107 55.87 0.09 13.36
N PHE A 108 55.82 1.34 12.89
CA PHE A 108 54.79 1.88 11.99
C PHE A 108 54.98 1.30 10.58
N SER A 109 54.60 0.05 10.39
CA SER A 109 54.27 -0.45 9.05
C SER A 109 53.09 0.36 8.49
N PRO A 110 53.12 0.77 7.20
CA PRO A 110 52.08 1.61 6.62
C PRO A 110 50.72 0.91 6.73
N VAL A 111 49.81 1.53 7.47
CA VAL A 111 48.42 1.07 7.60
C VAL A 111 47.82 1.02 6.19
N THR A 112 47.68 -0.19 5.68
CA THR A 112 47.04 -0.41 4.39
C THR A 112 45.55 -0.16 4.57
N CYS A 113 45.06 0.85 3.85
CA CYS A 113 43.68 1.29 3.88
C CYS A 113 42.87 0.44 2.90
N PHE A 114 41.87 -0.30 3.38
CA PHE A 114 41.13 -1.25 2.54
C PHE A 114 39.65 -0.88 2.32
N ARG A 115 39.09 0.02 3.12
CA ARG A 115 37.68 0.42 3.04
C ARG A 115 37.43 1.73 3.75
N ASP A 116 36.47 2.48 3.24
CA ASP A 116 35.95 3.67 3.90
C ASP A 116 35.26 3.28 5.20
N VAL A 117 35.35 4.15 6.21
CA VAL A 117 34.65 3.99 7.48
C VAL A 117 33.61 5.09 7.58
N PHE A 118 32.37 4.67 7.77
CA PHE A 118 31.24 5.56 8.03
C PHE A 118 30.84 5.44 9.49
N ASP A 119 30.64 6.58 10.12
CA ASP A 119 30.00 6.69 11.43
C ASP A 119 28.53 7.06 11.21
N CYS A 120 27.64 6.20 11.70
CA CYS A 120 26.20 6.34 11.53
C CYS A 120 25.53 6.49 12.88
N ASP A 121 24.63 7.44 13.00
CA ASP A 121 23.79 7.59 14.19
C ASP A 121 22.88 6.36 14.39
N GLU A 122 22.37 6.24 15.60
CA GLU A 122 21.27 5.33 15.91
C GLU A 122 20.04 5.63 15.03
N TRP A 123 19.25 4.59 14.77
CA TRP A 123 18.00 4.76 14.04
C TRP A 123 17.06 5.66 14.81
N ARG A 124 16.58 6.73 14.15
CA ARG A 124 15.54 7.58 14.71
C ARG A 124 14.25 6.78 14.93
N SER A 125 13.36 7.33 15.76
CA SER A 125 12.03 6.78 15.95
C SER A 125 11.31 6.61 14.61
N CYS A 126 10.44 5.61 14.55
CA CYS A 126 9.54 5.41 13.42
C CYS A 126 8.78 6.70 13.12
N ASP A 127 8.91 7.21 11.91
CA ASP A 127 8.11 8.33 11.46
C ASP A 127 6.66 7.90 11.21
N ARG A 128 5.80 8.87 10.90
CA ARG A 128 4.39 8.63 10.59
C ARG A 128 4.16 7.75 9.36
N PHE A 129 5.19 7.51 8.54
CA PHE A 129 5.16 6.72 7.31
C PHE A 129 5.69 5.31 7.52
N GLY A 130 6.05 4.92 8.75
CA GLY A 130 6.62 3.61 8.99
C GLY A 130 8.09 3.49 8.55
N GLU A 131 8.81 4.60 8.45
CA GLU A 131 10.23 4.64 8.11
C GLU A 131 11.07 5.14 9.30
N GLN A 132 12.27 4.60 9.40
CA GLN A 132 13.30 5.08 10.29
C GLN A 132 14.41 5.64 9.43
N GLN A 133 14.93 6.79 9.82
CA GLN A 133 16.09 7.40 9.20
C GLN A 133 17.26 7.44 10.18
N ARG A 134 18.47 7.46 9.64
CA ARG A 134 19.70 7.76 10.38
C ARG A 134 20.62 8.57 9.49
N ASP A 135 21.49 9.36 10.09
CA ASP A 135 22.55 10.03 9.36
C ASP A 135 23.81 9.16 9.37
N CYS A 136 24.53 9.19 8.26
CA CYS A 136 25.83 8.54 8.13
C CYS A 136 26.82 9.54 7.55
N SER A 137 27.94 9.72 8.24
CA SER A 137 29.05 10.59 7.85
C SER A 137 30.31 9.77 7.61
N LEU A 138 31.13 10.18 6.64
CA LEU A 138 32.39 9.52 6.35
C LEU A 138 33.40 9.92 7.44
N SER A 139 33.72 9.00 8.34
CA SER A 139 34.66 9.23 9.44
C SER A 139 36.11 9.02 9.00
N PHE A 140 36.35 8.17 8.00
CA PHE A 140 37.67 7.91 7.45
C PHE A 140 37.57 7.50 5.98
N ASP A 141 38.27 8.24 5.12
CA ASP A 141 38.29 8.07 3.67
C ASP A 141 39.58 7.32 3.25
N CYS A 142 39.43 6.20 2.56
CA CYS A 142 40.57 5.46 2.04
C CYS A 142 40.94 5.95 0.63
N PRO A 143 42.14 6.52 0.42
CA PRO A 143 42.53 7.00 -0.89
C PRO A 143 42.45 5.90 -1.96
N ASN A 144 41.68 6.16 -3.02
CA ASN A 144 41.43 5.26 -4.16
C ASN A 144 40.53 4.05 -3.88
N VAL A 145 39.87 3.99 -2.72
CA VAL A 145 38.74 3.10 -2.48
C VAL A 145 37.46 3.94 -2.58
N VAL A 146 36.40 3.36 -3.13
CA VAL A 146 35.08 4.00 -3.19
C VAL A 146 34.07 2.99 -2.72
N ASP A 147 33.71 3.04 -1.44
CA ASP A 147 32.68 2.16 -0.90
C ASP A 147 31.28 2.77 -1.04
N PRO A 148 30.24 1.94 -1.23
CA PRO A 148 28.87 2.42 -1.23
C PRO A 148 28.51 2.98 0.16
N LYS A 149 27.98 4.20 0.20
CA LYS A 149 27.47 4.81 1.43
C LYS A 149 26.44 3.87 2.10
N PRO A 150 26.51 3.66 3.43
CA PRO A 150 25.50 2.88 4.13
C PRO A 150 24.09 3.44 3.92
N PHE A 151 23.10 2.57 3.93
CA PHE A 151 21.70 2.98 3.85
C PHE A 151 21.30 3.84 5.06
N THR A 152 20.58 4.92 4.76
CA THR A 152 20.13 5.94 5.73
C THR A 152 18.63 5.92 5.98
N SER A 153 17.88 5.05 5.29
CA SER A 153 16.45 4.81 5.52
C SER A 153 16.17 3.31 5.58
N ARG A 154 15.27 2.90 6.47
CA ARG A 154 14.71 1.53 6.55
C ARG A 154 13.27 1.58 7.03
N ARG A 155 12.54 0.48 6.85
CA ARG A 155 11.22 0.30 7.47
C ARG A 155 11.34 0.02 8.96
N CYS A 156 10.34 0.41 9.73
CA CYS A 156 10.33 0.16 11.18
C CYS A 156 10.30 -1.33 11.49
N GLU A 157 11.16 -1.76 12.43
CA GLU A 157 11.38 -3.19 12.76
C GLU A 157 10.10 -3.90 13.25
N ASN A 158 9.11 -3.15 13.74
CA ASN A 158 7.87 -3.69 14.32
C ASN A 158 6.65 -3.61 13.39
N LEU A 159 6.80 -3.17 12.13
CA LEU A 159 5.71 -3.20 11.16
C LEU A 159 5.49 -4.62 10.65
N GLN A 160 4.32 -5.18 10.93
CA GLN A 160 4.02 -6.57 10.60
C GLN A 160 3.43 -6.70 9.20
N CYS A 161 2.63 -5.72 8.79
CA CYS A 161 1.84 -5.80 7.57
C CYS A 161 2.32 -4.81 6.51
N GLY A 162 2.65 -3.59 6.90
CA GLY A 162 2.99 -2.50 5.98
C GLY A 162 4.17 -2.75 5.05
N ASN A 163 5.00 -3.75 5.35
CA ASN A 163 6.19 -4.15 4.59
C ASN A 163 5.92 -5.19 3.49
N LYS A 164 4.71 -5.76 3.42
CA LYS A 164 4.38 -6.74 2.39
C LYS A 164 4.26 -6.07 1.02
N GLU A 165 4.70 -6.76 -0.03
CA GLU A 165 4.85 -6.20 -1.37
C GLU A 165 3.48 -5.95 -2.03
N PHE A 166 2.57 -6.92 -1.89
CA PHE A 166 1.27 -6.89 -2.54
C PHE A 166 0.16 -6.34 -1.63
N ILE A 167 -0.83 -5.67 -2.24
CA ILE A 167 -1.96 -5.03 -1.53
C ILE A 167 -2.77 -6.06 -0.74
N ASP A 168 -3.04 -7.22 -1.34
CA ASP A 168 -3.77 -8.33 -0.73
C ASP A 168 -3.04 -8.93 0.48
N GLU A 169 -1.72 -9.14 0.38
CA GLU A 169 -0.91 -9.60 1.51
C GLU A 169 -0.94 -8.61 2.68
N ARG A 170 -0.85 -7.30 2.39
CA ARG A 170 -0.96 -6.24 3.41
C ARG A 170 -2.33 -6.25 4.08
N ILE A 171 -3.41 -6.36 3.29
CA ILE A 171 -4.78 -6.40 3.79
C ILE A 171 -4.99 -7.65 4.63
N GLN A 172 -4.68 -8.84 4.10
CA GLN A 172 -4.85 -10.11 4.82
C GLN A 172 -4.13 -10.07 6.15
N CYS A 173 -2.87 -9.65 6.16
CA CYS A 173 -2.09 -9.50 7.37
C CYS A 173 -2.82 -8.65 8.41
N ARG A 174 -3.35 -7.47 8.02
CA ARG A 174 -4.08 -6.59 8.94
C ARG A 174 -5.36 -7.21 9.47
N LEU A 175 -6.07 -8.01 8.67
CA LEU A 175 -7.29 -8.69 9.10
C LEU A 175 -7.00 -9.84 10.07
N GLU A 176 -5.80 -10.40 10.03
CA GLU A 176 -5.34 -11.46 10.92
C GLU A 176 -4.63 -10.93 12.18
N LEU A 177 -4.38 -9.63 12.28
CA LEU A 177 -3.79 -9.03 13.47
C LEU A 177 -4.75 -9.10 14.66
N GLU A 178 -4.20 -9.49 15.82
CA GLU A 178 -4.86 -9.26 17.11
C GLU A 178 -5.15 -7.77 17.33
N PRO A 179 -6.18 -7.38 18.11
CA PRO A 179 -6.55 -5.98 18.31
C PRO A 179 -5.38 -5.08 18.74
N ALA A 180 -4.52 -5.57 19.64
CA ALA A 180 -3.32 -4.84 20.06
C ALA A 180 -2.26 -4.71 18.95
N GLY A 181 -2.14 -5.71 18.08
CA GLY A 181 -1.29 -5.65 16.89
C GLY A 181 -1.81 -4.64 15.87
N LEU A 182 -3.12 -4.66 15.61
CA LEU A 182 -3.77 -3.71 14.73
C LEU A 182 -3.59 -2.27 15.22
N VAL A 183 -3.83 -2.00 16.51
CA VAL A 183 -3.62 -0.65 17.09
C VAL A 183 -2.18 -0.19 16.88
N ARG A 184 -1.18 -1.03 17.18
CA ARG A 184 0.24 -0.69 16.94
C ARG A 184 0.52 -0.41 15.47
N GLU A 185 0.01 -1.24 14.55
CA GLU A 185 0.21 -1.05 13.12
C GLU A 185 -0.43 0.27 12.64
N LEU A 186 -1.60 0.62 13.16
CA LEU A 186 -2.28 1.88 12.86
C LEU A 186 -1.53 3.10 13.44
N GLU A 187 -0.95 2.96 14.64
CA GLU A 187 -0.11 4.00 15.27
C GLU A 187 1.19 4.23 14.51
N LEU A 188 1.86 3.16 14.07
CA LEU A 188 3.13 3.23 13.34
C LEU A 188 2.92 3.63 11.87
N GLN A 189 1.88 3.10 11.22
CA GLN A 189 1.66 3.26 9.78
C GLN A 189 0.19 3.00 9.37
N TYR A 190 -0.74 3.90 9.74
CA TYR A 190 -2.06 3.90 9.09
C TYR A 190 -2.03 4.58 7.73
N PHE A 191 -2.05 3.77 6.67
CA PHE A 191 -2.28 4.23 5.30
C PHE A 191 -3.36 3.37 4.67
N PRO A 192 -4.53 3.94 4.33
CA PRO A 192 -5.38 3.37 3.29
C PRO A 192 -4.51 3.01 2.07
N GLU A 193 -4.75 1.86 1.45
CA GLU A 193 -3.91 1.41 0.34
C GLU A 193 -4.01 2.36 -0.86
N GLU A 194 -5.16 3.02 -1.02
CA GLU A 194 -5.31 4.18 -1.91
C GLU A 194 -4.26 5.26 -1.65
N CYS A 195 -4.03 5.67 -0.40
CA CYS A 195 -3.10 6.77 -0.13
C CYS A 195 -1.63 6.39 -0.44
N ARG A 196 -1.30 5.09 -0.40
CA ARG A 196 0.06 4.60 -0.71
C ARG A 196 0.41 4.75 -2.20
N SER A 197 -0.56 4.86 -3.09
CA SER A 197 -0.29 4.99 -4.53
C SER A 197 0.15 6.40 -4.94
N PHE A 198 -0.02 7.41 -4.08
CA PHE A 198 0.44 8.77 -4.36
C PHE A 198 1.97 8.86 -4.25
N SER A 199 2.60 9.23 -5.37
CA SER A 199 4.04 9.52 -5.43
C SER A 199 4.39 10.82 -4.70
N ASP A 200 3.56 11.84 -4.86
CA ASP A 200 3.69 13.12 -4.17
C ASP A 200 3.38 12.99 -2.67
N GLU A 201 4.32 13.44 -1.84
CA GLU A 201 4.23 13.33 -0.39
C GLU A 201 3.08 14.17 0.19
N LYS A 202 2.84 15.35 -0.37
CA LYS A 202 1.78 16.24 0.09
C LYS A 202 0.39 15.64 -0.21
N GLN A 203 0.18 15.13 -1.41
CA GLN A 203 -1.08 14.44 -1.77
C GLN A 203 -1.33 13.21 -0.89
N ARG A 204 -0.27 12.43 -0.64
CA ARG A 204 -0.34 11.28 0.27
C ARG A 204 -0.75 11.70 1.68
N ASP A 205 -0.16 12.77 2.21
CA ASP A 205 -0.50 13.31 3.54
C ASP A 205 -1.93 13.83 3.61
N GLU A 206 -2.37 14.59 2.61
CA GLU A 206 -3.76 15.09 2.51
C GLU A 206 -4.76 13.92 2.47
N CYS A 207 -4.44 12.85 1.73
CA CYS A 207 -5.23 11.62 1.70
C CYS A 207 -5.33 10.98 3.09
N VAL A 208 -4.21 10.82 3.79
CA VAL A 208 -4.17 10.21 5.13
C VAL A 208 -4.98 11.04 6.14
N GLU A 209 -4.78 12.37 6.16
CA GLU A 209 -5.50 13.25 7.07
C GLU A 209 -7.01 13.26 6.83
N LEU A 210 -7.43 13.17 5.56
CA LEU A 210 -8.84 13.02 5.20
C LEU A 210 -9.44 11.73 5.80
N TYR A 211 -8.77 10.59 5.64
CA TYR A 211 -9.24 9.32 6.20
C TYR A 211 -9.25 9.32 7.74
N ARG A 212 -8.23 9.92 8.37
CA ARG A 212 -8.20 10.09 9.84
C ARG A 212 -9.36 10.94 10.35
N SER A 213 -9.61 12.07 9.68
CA SER A 213 -10.72 12.96 10.05
C SER A 213 -12.08 12.28 9.89
N ALA A 214 -12.22 11.48 8.82
CA ALA A 214 -13.41 10.70 8.54
C ALA A 214 -13.62 9.49 9.46
N ASP A 215 -12.59 9.03 10.19
CA ASP A 215 -12.70 7.88 11.10
C ASP A 215 -13.81 8.09 12.14
N THR A 216 -13.93 9.32 12.64
CA THR A 216 -14.99 9.73 13.58
C THR A 216 -16.41 9.51 13.03
N CYS A 217 -16.59 9.61 11.71
CA CYS A 217 -17.87 9.36 11.06
C CYS A 217 -18.25 7.87 11.06
N TYR A 218 -17.32 6.93 11.24
CA TYR A 218 -17.64 5.50 11.31
C TYR A 218 -18.21 5.07 12.66
N ASN A 219 -18.20 5.95 13.67
CA ASN A 219 -18.87 5.71 14.95
C ASN A 219 -20.41 5.66 14.82
N PHE A 220 -20.98 6.17 13.72
CA PHE A 220 -22.41 6.06 13.47
C PHE A 220 -22.78 4.69 12.90
N SER A 221 -23.77 4.03 13.51
CA SER A 221 -24.22 2.70 13.10
C SER A 221 -24.95 2.68 11.76
N ARG A 222 -25.71 3.73 11.44
CA ARG A 222 -26.46 3.85 10.19
C ARG A 222 -25.60 4.47 9.11
N ALA A 223 -25.64 3.88 7.90
CA ALA A 223 -24.89 4.38 6.75
C ALA A 223 -25.25 5.85 6.44
N GLU A 224 -26.52 6.22 6.49
CA GLU A 224 -26.96 7.59 6.21
C GLU A 224 -26.32 8.63 7.14
N ASP A 225 -26.21 8.31 8.43
CA ASP A 225 -25.59 9.19 9.43
C ASP A 225 -24.07 9.33 9.15
N ARG A 226 -23.39 8.24 8.78
CA ARG A 226 -21.98 8.28 8.34
C ARG A 226 -21.80 9.21 7.14
N PHE A 227 -22.67 9.09 6.14
CA PHE A 227 -22.63 9.92 4.94
C PHE A 227 -22.94 11.39 5.23
N ASN A 228 -23.84 11.69 6.15
CA ASN A 228 -24.14 13.05 6.55
C ASN A 228 -22.97 13.68 7.32
N CYS A 229 -22.33 12.92 8.22
CA CYS A 229 -21.09 13.33 8.88
C CYS A 229 -19.99 13.67 7.87
N LEU A 230 -19.76 12.79 6.89
CA LEU A 230 -18.77 12.99 5.83
C LEU A 230 -19.07 14.24 4.98
N ARG A 231 -20.34 14.47 4.63
CA ARG A 231 -20.72 15.69 3.92
C ARG A 231 -20.37 16.94 4.71
N SER A 232 -20.65 16.94 6.01
CA SER A 232 -20.29 18.07 6.89
C SER A 232 -18.78 18.27 6.94
N LEU A 233 -17.99 17.20 7.05
CA LEU A 233 -16.52 17.28 7.05
C LEU A 233 -15.98 17.91 5.75
N LEU A 234 -16.56 17.54 4.61
CA LEU A 234 -16.16 18.01 3.29
C LEU A 234 -16.77 19.36 2.89
N SER A 235 -17.60 19.96 3.74
CA SER A 235 -18.47 21.08 3.37
C SER A 235 -19.30 20.80 2.10
N ALA A 236 -19.64 19.53 1.86
CA ALA A 236 -20.33 19.08 0.66
C ALA A 236 -21.83 19.38 0.73
N PRO A 237 -22.44 19.90 -0.35
CA PRO A 237 -23.87 20.19 -0.37
C PRO A 237 -24.69 18.89 -0.34
N ARG A 238 -25.94 19.00 0.15
CA ARG A 238 -26.91 17.90 0.04
C ARG A 238 -27.36 17.69 -1.41
N ASP A 239 -27.54 18.78 -2.16
CA ASP A 239 -27.91 18.76 -3.57
C ASP A 239 -26.77 19.31 -4.43
N PHE A 240 -25.96 18.40 -4.97
CA PHE A 240 -24.88 18.74 -5.88
C PHE A 240 -25.36 19.35 -7.20
N ARG A 241 -26.58 19.02 -7.67
CA ARG A 241 -27.11 19.58 -8.92
C ARG A 241 -27.42 21.06 -8.74
N SER A 242 -28.10 21.43 -7.64
CA SER A 242 -28.35 22.83 -7.32
C SER A 242 -27.06 23.60 -7.09
N ALA A 243 -26.14 23.04 -6.29
CA ALA A 243 -24.86 23.69 -6.00
C ALA A 243 -24.02 23.93 -7.26
N TYR A 244 -23.99 22.97 -8.20
CA TYR A 244 -23.29 23.13 -9.47
C TYR A 244 -23.93 24.23 -10.34
N ALA A 245 -25.27 24.29 -10.39
CA ALA A 245 -25.96 25.38 -11.08
C ALA A 245 -25.65 26.75 -10.45
N ASP A 246 -25.48 26.81 -9.13
CA ASP A 246 -25.08 28.02 -8.41
C ASP A 246 -23.62 28.42 -8.69
N CYS A 247 -22.70 27.45 -8.88
CA CYS A 247 -21.35 27.76 -9.37
C CYS A 247 -21.37 28.48 -10.72
N GLY A 248 -22.29 28.11 -11.62
CA GLY A 248 -22.47 28.74 -12.93
C GLY A 248 -22.85 30.23 -12.87
N LYS A 249 -23.33 30.72 -11.72
CA LYS A 249 -23.67 32.14 -11.49
C LYS A 249 -22.45 32.97 -11.06
N ARG A 250 -21.33 32.34 -10.72
CA ARG A 250 -20.08 33.01 -10.31
C ARG A 250 -19.27 33.43 -11.55
N PHE A 251 -18.42 34.44 -11.40
CA PHE A 251 -17.58 34.94 -12.48
C PHE A 251 -16.20 34.28 -12.51
N ALA A 252 -15.73 33.96 -13.72
CA ALA A 252 -14.36 33.54 -14.03
C ALA A 252 -13.76 32.51 -13.05
N GLU A 253 -12.67 32.87 -12.37
CA GLU A 253 -11.91 32.01 -11.46
C GLU A 253 -12.77 31.43 -10.32
N ALA A 254 -13.68 32.22 -9.75
CA ALA A 254 -14.56 31.78 -8.66
C ALA A 254 -15.53 30.68 -9.10
N ARG A 255 -15.87 30.61 -10.40
CA ARG A 255 -16.65 29.51 -10.96
C ARG A 255 -15.81 28.25 -11.07
N ILE A 256 -14.59 28.34 -11.58
CA ILE A 256 -13.68 27.19 -11.75
C ILE A 256 -13.39 26.53 -10.41
N ILE A 257 -13.03 27.33 -9.39
CA ILE A 257 -12.77 26.84 -8.03
C ILE A 257 -14.02 26.15 -7.46
N CYS A 258 -15.19 26.77 -7.59
CA CYS A 258 -16.46 26.20 -7.12
C CYS A 258 -16.78 24.86 -7.78
N GLU A 259 -16.59 24.75 -9.09
CA GLU A 259 -16.84 23.51 -9.83
C GLU A 259 -15.83 22.40 -9.45
N ASP A 260 -14.56 22.76 -9.23
CA ASP A 260 -13.54 21.80 -8.81
C ASP A 260 -13.77 21.31 -7.37
N ASP A 261 -14.09 22.21 -6.44
CA ASP A 261 -14.43 21.86 -5.05
C ASP A 261 -15.60 20.87 -4.99
N LEU A 262 -16.67 21.13 -5.77
CA LEU A 262 -17.82 20.22 -5.85
C LEU A 262 -17.43 18.87 -6.45
N LYS A 263 -16.58 18.87 -7.49
CA LYS A 263 -16.10 17.64 -8.13
C LYS A 263 -15.28 16.81 -7.14
N GLN A 264 -14.33 17.42 -6.43
CA GLN A 264 -13.52 16.76 -5.41
C GLN A 264 -14.38 16.21 -4.26
N ALA A 265 -15.39 16.96 -3.82
CA ALA A 265 -16.34 16.49 -2.82
C ALA A 265 -17.13 15.26 -3.30
N VAL A 266 -17.63 15.25 -4.55
CA VAL A 266 -18.32 14.07 -5.11
C VAL A 266 -17.38 12.87 -5.17
N PHE A 267 -16.16 13.05 -5.69
CA PHE A 267 -15.18 11.97 -5.84
C PHE A 267 -14.82 11.36 -4.49
N THR A 268 -14.61 12.22 -3.49
CA THR A 268 -14.33 11.80 -2.13
C THR A 268 -15.49 11.00 -1.54
N LEU A 269 -16.75 11.47 -1.68
CA LEU A 269 -17.93 10.74 -1.20
C LEU A 269 -18.11 9.36 -1.87
N VAL A 270 -17.75 9.24 -3.16
CA VAL A 270 -17.76 7.95 -3.86
C VAL A 270 -16.74 6.99 -3.26
N LYS A 271 -15.49 7.43 -3.05
CA LYS A 271 -14.45 6.59 -2.45
C LYS A 271 -14.78 6.18 -1.00
N PHE A 272 -15.39 7.08 -0.23
CA PHE A 272 -15.93 6.74 1.09
C PHE A 272 -17.06 5.71 1.04
N ARG A 273 -17.85 5.68 -0.03
CA ARG A 273 -18.84 4.60 -0.25
C ARG A 273 -18.17 3.26 -0.50
N PHE A 274 -17.02 3.25 -1.16
CA PHE A 274 -16.23 2.03 -1.31
C PHE A 274 -15.66 1.60 0.04
N GLU A 275 -15.10 2.52 0.82
CA GLU A 275 -14.60 2.24 2.18
C GLU A 275 -15.69 1.71 3.12
N ASP A 276 -16.89 2.28 3.08
CA ASP A 276 -18.04 1.79 3.86
C ASP A 276 -18.35 0.31 3.54
N MET A 277 -18.25 -0.10 2.27
CA MET A 277 -18.42 -1.50 1.89
C MET A 277 -17.28 -2.38 2.45
N SER A 278 -16.03 -1.92 2.37
CA SER A 278 -14.87 -2.64 2.96
C SER A 278 -15.04 -2.86 4.46
N LYS A 279 -15.39 -1.81 5.23
CA LYS A 279 -15.65 -1.92 6.67
C LYS A 279 -16.79 -2.88 6.98
N ARG A 280 -17.86 -2.85 6.18
CA ARG A 280 -18.98 -3.78 6.34
C ARG A 280 -18.59 -5.24 6.06
N ALA A 281 -17.70 -5.49 5.09
CA ALA A 281 -17.16 -6.83 4.83
C ALA A 281 -16.34 -7.33 6.02
N GLN A 282 -15.46 -6.49 6.56
CA GLN A 282 -14.63 -6.79 7.73
C GLN A 282 -15.46 -7.11 8.98
N ASN A 283 -16.58 -6.40 9.17
CA ASN A 283 -17.51 -6.67 10.28
C ASN A 283 -18.22 -8.02 10.19
N LEU A 284 -18.08 -8.77 9.08
CA LEU A 284 -18.58 -10.14 8.95
C LEU A 284 -17.56 -11.20 9.39
N LEU A 285 -16.29 -10.84 9.60
CA LEU A 285 -15.26 -11.77 10.09
C LEU A 285 -15.66 -12.43 11.41
N PRO A 286 -16.14 -11.69 12.45
CA PRO A 286 -16.55 -12.31 13.71
C PRO A 286 -17.78 -13.22 13.57
N LEU A 287 -18.50 -13.14 12.45
CA LEU A 287 -19.66 -14.00 12.16
C LEU A 287 -19.25 -15.32 11.48
N GLY A 288 -17.98 -15.48 11.08
CA GLY A 288 -17.46 -16.69 10.45
C GLY A 288 -17.27 -16.59 8.93
N VAL A 289 -17.37 -15.40 8.34
CA VAL A 289 -16.98 -15.22 6.93
C VAL A 289 -15.46 -15.35 6.80
N SER A 290 -15.01 -16.05 5.77
CA SER A 290 -13.61 -16.32 5.46
C SER A 290 -12.78 -15.03 5.36
N VAL A 291 -11.63 -15.02 6.04
CA VAL A 291 -10.64 -13.94 5.92
C VAL A 291 -10.22 -13.76 4.47
N LEU A 292 -10.06 -14.85 3.69
CA LEU A 292 -9.64 -14.77 2.30
C LEU A 292 -10.66 -14.06 1.41
N ASP A 293 -11.96 -14.34 1.57
CA ASP A 293 -13.00 -13.67 0.77
C ASP A 293 -13.14 -12.19 1.15
N VAL A 294 -12.96 -11.85 2.43
CA VAL A 294 -12.91 -10.45 2.87
C VAL A 294 -11.67 -9.75 2.30
N THR A 295 -10.50 -10.38 2.35
CA THR A 295 -9.26 -9.87 1.75
C THR A 295 -9.43 -9.61 0.26
N GLU A 296 -9.96 -10.58 -0.51
CA GLU A 296 -10.18 -10.44 -1.96
C GLU A 296 -11.08 -9.23 -2.26
N PHE A 297 -12.19 -9.10 -1.54
CA PHE A 297 -13.12 -8.00 -1.74
C PHE A 297 -12.50 -6.63 -1.35
N VAL A 298 -11.85 -6.53 -0.19
CA VAL A 298 -11.23 -5.28 0.26
C VAL A 298 -10.08 -4.88 -0.69
N SER A 299 -9.29 -5.84 -1.17
CA SER A 299 -8.22 -5.58 -2.14
C SER A 299 -8.77 -5.05 -3.46
N THR A 300 -9.87 -5.64 -3.94
CA THR A 300 -10.60 -5.16 -5.12
C THR A 300 -11.06 -3.71 -4.93
N VAL A 301 -11.62 -3.38 -3.76
CA VAL A 301 -12.05 -2.02 -3.44
C VAL A 301 -10.88 -1.05 -3.46
N GLU A 302 -9.76 -1.39 -2.82
CA GLU A 302 -8.58 -0.52 -2.76
C GLU A 302 -7.99 -0.26 -4.14
N LEU A 303 -7.84 -1.30 -4.97
CA LEU A 303 -7.41 -1.17 -6.37
C LEU A 303 -8.36 -0.27 -7.16
N LYS A 304 -9.67 -0.47 -7.01
CA LYS A 304 -10.68 0.36 -7.70
C LYS A 304 -10.69 1.81 -7.23
N LYS A 305 -10.28 2.12 -5.99
CA LYS A 305 -10.06 3.52 -5.57
C LYS A 305 -8.87 4.15 -6.30
N GLN A 306 -7.77 3.41 -6.48
CA GLN A 306 -6.61 3.87 -7.26
C GLN A 306 -7.01 4.11 -8.72
N GLU A 307 -7.67 3.15 -9.36
CA GLU A 307 -8.22 3.32 -10.72
C GLU A 307 -9.17 4.52 -10.81
N PHE A 308 -9.97 4.79 -9.78
CA PHE A 308 -10.90 5.92 -9.76
C PHE A 308 -10.18 7.28 -9.69
N ASN A 309 -9.05 7.34 -8.99
CA ASN A 309 -8.20 8.52 -8.94
C ASN A 309 -7.56 8.77 -10.31
N ASP A 310 -7.05 7.71 -10.94
CA ASP A 310 -6.32 7.76 -12.22
C ASP A 310 -7.22 7.96 -13.44
N ALA A 311 -8.51 7.60 -13.33
CA ALA A 311 -9.47 7.74 -14.41
C ALA A 311 -9.54 9.19 -14.93
N GLU A 312 -9.47 9.41 -16.23
CA GLU A 312 -9.55 10.78 -16.78
C GLU A 312 -10.99 11.19 -17.05
N THR A 313 -11.84 10.25 -17.45
CA THR A 313 -13.19 10.55 -17.91
C THR A 313 -14.26 10.27 -16.84
N LYS A 314 -15.44 10.85 -17.04
CA LYS A 314 -16.64 10.53 -16.26
C LYS A 314 -17.13 9.09 -16.55
N PHE A 315 -16.92 8.61 -17.77
CA PHE A 315 -17.35 7.29 -18.19
C PHE A 315 -16.56 6.21 -17.43
N ASP A 316 -15.23 6.32 -17.40
CA ASP A 316 -14.36 5.35 -16.72
C ASP A 316 -14.66 5.29 -15.22
N ARG A 317 -14.81 6.45 -14.58
CA ARG A 317 -15.23 6.55 -13.17
C ARG A 317 -16.57 5.89 -12.90
N ARG A 318 -17.53 5.99 -13.85
CA ARG A 318 -18.83 5.31 -13.72
C ARG A 318 -18.66 3.80 -13.80
N GLU A 319 -17.87 3.30 -14.75
CA GLU A 319 -17.62 1.87 -14.88
C GLU A 319 -16.93 1.30 -13.62
N ILE A 320 -15.96 2.01 -13.05
CA ILE A 320 -15.32 1.64 -11.78
C ILE A 320 -16.34 1.54 -10.63
N VAL A 321 -17.27 2.49 -10.52
CA VAL A 321 -18.36 2.42 -9.52
C VAL A 321 -19.26 1.19 -9.75
N LEU A 322 -19.54 0.85 -11.00
CA LEU A 322 -20.33 -0.33 -11.35
C LEU A 322 -19.58 -1.63 -11.05
N ASP A 323 -18.26 -1.67 -11.28
CA ASP A 323 -17.39 -2.79 -10.90
C ASP A 323 -17.41 -3.05 -9.39
N VAL A 324 -17.19 -2.02 -8.58
CA VAL A 324 -17.25 -2.15 -7.11
C VAL A 324 -18.62 -2.64 -6.66
N ARG A 325 -19.70 -2.16 -7.30
CA ARG A 325 -21.07 -2.64 -7.02
C ARG A 325 -21.27 -4.10 -7.41
N ARG A 326 -20.68 -4.57 -8.52
CA ARG A 326 -20.69 -5.99 -8.90
C ARG A 326 -19.95 -6.82 -7.86
N ALA A 327 -18.69 -6.47 -7.56
CA ALA A 327 -17.86 -7.14 -6.58
C ALA A 327 -18.54 -7.25 -5.19
N TRP A 328 -19.21 -6.18 -4.75
CA TRP A 328 -19.96 -6.20 -3.49
C TRP A 328 -21.11 -7.22 -3.49
N ARG A 329 -21.87 -7.33 -4.59
CA ARG A 329 -22.95 -8.32 -4.68
C ARG A 329 -22.40 -9.74 -4.64
N ASP A 330 -21.31 -9.99 -5.35
CA ASP A 330 -20.68 -11.30 -5.43
C ASP A 330 -20.12 -11.71 -4.06
N PHE A 331 -19.41 -10.79 -3.38
CA PHE A 331 -18.95 -10.97 -2.00
C PHE A 331 -20.10 -11.29 -1.04
N VAL A 332 -21.20 -10.50 -1.08
CA VAL A 332 -22.37 -10.75 -0.22
C VAL A 332 -22.96 -12.13 -0.46
N GLN A 333 -23.03 -12.58 -1.71
CA GLN A 333 -23.54 -13.92 -2.03
C GLN A 333 -22.62 -15.02 -1.47
N LYS A 334 -21.29 -14.86 -1.59
CA LYS A 334 -20.31 -15.76 -0.96
C LYS A 334 -20.48 -15.80 0.56
N ALA A 335 -20.56 -14.64 1.20
CA ALA A 335 -20.74 -14.51 2.65
C ALA A 335 -22.04 -15.18 3.13
N ILE A 336 -23.16 -14.99 2.42
CA ILE A 336 -24.43 -15.66 2.73
C ILE A 336 -24.29 -17.19 2.69
N ASN A 337 -23.54 -17.73 1.71
CA ASN A 337 -23.35 -19.16 1.59
C ASN A 337 -22.48 -19.74 2.73
N GLN A 338 -21.57 -18.96 3.30
CA GLN A 338 -20.71 -19.38 4.41
C GLN A 338 -21.41 -19.33 5.78
N LEU A 339 -22.39 -18.45 5.93
CA LEU A 339 -23.13 -18.25 7.18
C LEU A 339 -24.39 -19.13 7.31
N ARG A 340 -24.70 -19.94 6.30
CA ARG A 340 -25.77 -20.93 6.30
C ARG A 340 -25.26 -22.27 6.77
#